data_AF-A0A7T8LKK4-F1
#
_entry.id   AF-A0A7T8LKK4-F1
#
_cell.length_a   1.000
_cell.length_b   1.000
_cell.length_c   1.000
_cell.angle_alpha   90.00
_cell.angle_beta   90.00
_cell.angle_gamma   90.00
#
_symmetry.space_group_name_H-M   'P 1'
#
loop_
_entity.id
_entity.type
_entity.pdbx_description
1 polymer ?
#
loop_
_entity_poly.entity_id
_entity_poly.type
_entity_poly.pdbx_seq_one_letter_code
_entity_poly.pdbx_strand_id
1 'polypeptide(L)'
;MPQFNPVPVSNKKFVFDDFILNMDGSLLRADKKVNIPPKEYAVLVILLEAAGEIVSKNTLLDQVWGDAEVNEESLTRCIYALRRILSEDKEHRYIETLYGQGYRFNRPVVVVSPPAPQPITHTLAILPFQMQDQIQSESLHYSIVKGLSQYAPFGLSVLPVTITKNCRSVKDILELMDQLRPDYYISGQLIPDGNDNVVQIEIVRVKGYHLLHQESIKLVENQPASLLQNKIANLLLRCIPGLRWDTKQVSELNSLDSTMVYLRGKHELNQYTPYSLQQALKLLTQCINMSPNSIAPYCALAECYLSMAQMGIFDKQNAMLKAKEYAIKATELDHNNPQALGLLGLINTLHSEYIVGSLLFKQANLLSPVSADIKYYYGWNLFMAGQLAEALQMINECLKLDPTRAAAGITKLWITYYHTGLDDAIRLGDELRTQHLQDNPILLSMQVMFLSLKGKHELARLLAKEISSHEITGLIAINLLYAEYCQNSERALPAIKEFLESEQNIDNNPGLLPLVLVAHGEVIAEKMWKQFKNEDNIWFKRWIQDPRLVKLR
;
A
#
# COMPACT_ATOMS: atom_id res chain seq x y z
N MET A 1 -8.58 46.67 4.74
CA MET A 1 -8.18 45.88 3.55
C MET A 1 -8.66 44.45 3.77
N PRO A 2 -9.28 43.79 2.79
CA PRO A 2 -9.73 42.41 2.95
C PRO A 2 -8.53 41.51 3.25
N GLN A 3 -8.64 40.69 4.31
CA GLN A 3 -7.60 39.79 4.78
C GLN A 3 -7.32 38.73 3.72
N PHE A 4 -6.04 38.47 3.49
CA PHE A 4 -5.54 37.48 2.54
C PHE A 4 -5.30 36.17 3.28
N ASN A 5 -5.83 35.05 2.78
CA ASN A 5 -5.48 33.74 3.30
C ASN A 5 -4.01 33.44 2.96
N PRO A 6 -3.21 32.88 3.89
CA PRO A 6 -1.81 32.57 3.61
C PRO A 6 -1.73 31.64 2.39
N VAL A 7 -0.84 32.01 1.45
CA VAL A 7 -0.60 31.28 0.19
C VAL A 7 -0.46 29.78 0.46
N PRO A 8 -1.30 28.90 -0.11
CA PRO A 8 -1.01 27.48 -0.10
C PRO A 8 0.25 27.26 -0.95
N VAL A 9 1.37 26.94 -0.29
CA VAL A 9 2.59 26.51 -0.97
C VAL A 9 2.28 25.16 -1.61
N SER A 10 2.27 25.09 -2.94
CA SER A 10 2.03 23.83 -3.62
C SER A 10 3.28 22.96 -3.51
N ASN A 11 3.15 21.75 -2.97
CA ASN A 11 4.23 20.75 -2.95
C ASN A 11 4.47 20.09 -4.33
N LYS A 12 4.06 20.77 -5.41
CA LYS A 12 4.15 20.29 -6.78
C LYS A 12 4.88 21.33 -7.61
N LYS A 13 5.72 20.87 -8.53
CA LYS A 13 6.30 21.70 -9.58
C LYS A 13 5.41 21.61 -10.82
N PHE A 14 4.98 22.73 -11.36
CA PHE A 14 4.18 22.76 -12.59
C PHE A 14 5.06 23.21 -13.74
N VAL A 15 5.04 22.47 -14.84
CA VAL A 15 5.70 22.85 -16.09
C VAL A 15 4.61 23.01 -17.15
N PHE A 16 4.54 24.17 -17.77
CA PHE A 16 3.59 24.46 -18.84
C PHE A 16 4.26 25.38 -19.85
N ASP A 17 4.32 24.94 -21.11
CA ASP A 17 5.00 25.70 -22.17
C ASP A 17 6.45 26.08 -21.74
N ASP A 18 6.86 27.33 -21.91
CA ASP A 18 8.16 27.85 -21.46
C ASP A 18 8.23 28.18 -19.94
N PHE A 19 7.17 27.92 -19.18
CA PHE A 19 7.07 28.30 -17.77
C PHE A 19 7.28 27.12 -16.81
N ILE A 20 7.95 27.43 -15.71
CA ILE A 20 8.16 26.51 -14.59
C ILE A 20 7.75 27.20 -13.30
N LEU A 21 6.70 26.70 -12.65
CA LEU A 21 6.32 27.09 -11.29
C LEU A 21 6.92 26.09 -10.31
N ASN A 22 7.90 26.52 -9.52
CA ASN A 22 8.60 25.69 -8.54
C ASN A 22 7.83 25.61 -7.21
N MET A 23 8.18 24.58 -6.41
CA MET A 23 7.58 24.32 -5.10
C MET A 23 7.82 25.43 -4.06
N ASP A 24 8.86 26.26 -4.26
CA ASP A 24 9.17 27.42 -3.43
C ASP A 24 8.32 28.66 -3.77
N GLY A 25 7.38 28.52 -4.71
CA GLY A 25 6.52 29.59 -5.19
C GLY A 25 7.15 30.46 -6.29
N SER A 26 8.35 30.12 -6.77
CA SER A 26 9.01 30.88 -7.85
C SER A 26 8.49 30.47 -9.23
N LEU A 27 8.08 31.47 -10.03
CA LEU A 27 7.74 31.29 -11.44
C LEU A 27 8.96 31.65 -12.30
N LEU A 28 9.39 30.74 -13.17
CA LEU A 28 10.44 30.94 -14.16
C LEU A 28 9.84 30.89 -15.58
N ARG A 29 10.40 31.66 -16.50
CA ARG A 29 10.15 31.55 -17.95
C ARG A 29 11.49 31.47 -18.67
N ALA A 30 11.74 30.39 -19.41
CA ALA A 30 13.04 30.15 -20.06
C ALA A 30 14.23 30.46 -19.12
N ASP A 31 14.21 29.88 -17.91
CA ASP A 31 15.18 30.04 -16.82
C ASP A 31 15.34 31.45 -16.21
N LYS A 32 14.48 32.42 -16.56
CA LYS A 32 14.45 33.74 -15.93
C LYS A 32 13.31 33.84 -14.93
N LYS A 33 13.61 34.35 -13.73
CA LYS A 33 12.60 34.56 -12.68
C LYS A 33 11.61 35.64 -13.07
N VAL A 34 10.32 35.29 -13.04
CA VAL A 34 9.19 36.17 -13.27
C VAL A 34 8.56 36.49 -11.93
N ASN A 35 8.38 37.78 -11.63
CA ASN A 35 7.74 38.18 -10.40
C ASN A 35 6.22 37.95 -10.49
N ILE A 36 5.69 37.16 -9.57
CA ILE A 36 4.26 36.89 -9.44
C ILE A 36 3.80 37.31 -8.05
N PRO A 37 2.83 38.23 -7.91
CA PRO A 37 2.35 38.62 -6.59
C PRO A 37 1.52 37.50 -5.94
N PRO A 38 1.36 37.50 -4.60
CA PRO A 38 0.82 36.35 -3.85
C PRO A 38 -0.60 35.92 -4.24
N LYS A 39 -1.47 36.87 -4.61
CA LYS A 39 -2.88 36.59 -4.97
C LYS A 39 -2.96 35.97 -6.36
N GLU A 40 -2.21 36.53 -7.30
CA GLU A 40 -2.05 36.02 -8.65
C GLU A 40 -1.44 34.62 -8.61
N TYR A 41 -0.42 34.39 -7.77
CA TYR A 41 0.16 33.07 -7.55
C TYR A 41 -0.89 32.06 -7.08
N ALA A 42 -1.68 32.40 -6.06
CA ALA A 42 -2.69 31.49 -5.51
C ALA A 42 -3.75 31.13 -6.57
N VAL A 43 -4.24 32.12 -7.32
CA VAL A 43 -5.18 31.89 -8.44
C VAL A 43 -4.54 31.01 -9.52
N LEU A 44 -3.27 31.25 -9.88
CA LEU A 44 -2.58 30.46 -10.89
C LEU A 44 -2.40 29.00 -10.45
N VAL A 45 -2.03 28.74 -9.20
CA VAL A 45 -1.91 27.38 -8.66
C VAL A 45 -3.24 26.63 -8.77
N ILE A 46 -4.35 27.25 -8.37
CA ILE A 46 -5.68 26.61 -8.44
C ILE A 46 -6.05 26.25 -9.89
N LEU A 47 -5.78 27.16 -10.84
CA LEU A 47 -6.04 26.91 -12.27
C LEU A 47 -5.14 25.81 -12.85
N LEU A 48 -3.88 25.75 -12.43
CA LEU A 48 -2.93 24.70 -12.86
C LEU A 48 -3.29 23.33 -12.25
N GLU A 49 -3.74 23.30 -10.99
CA GLU A 49 -4.20 22.08 -10.31
C GLU A 49 -5.49 21.51 -10.89
N ALA A 50 -6.37 22.37 -11.40
CA ALA A 50 -7.56 21.97 -12.12
C ALA A 50 -7.24 21.29 -13.48
N ALA A 51 -5.99 21.34 -13.95
CA ALA A 51 -5.48 20.58 -15.10
C ALA A 51 -6.34 20.70 -16.39
N GLY A 52 -6.97 21.85 -16.61
CA GLY A 52 -7.86 22.08 -17.76
C GLY A 52 -9.34 21.93 -17.47
N GLU A 53 -9.75 21.62 -16.24
CA GLU A 53 -11.14 21.73 -15.80
C GLU A 53 -11.55 23.19 -15.54
N ILE A 54 -12.87 23.44 -15.53
CA ILE A 54 -13.44 24.76 -15.27
C ILE A 54 -13.47 25.01 -13.76
N VAL A 55 -12.85 26.10 -13.30
CA VAL A 55 -12.92 26.55 -11.91
C VAL A 55 -13.91 27.72 -11.81
N SER A 56 -14.91 27.58 -10.95
CA SER A 56 -15.95 28.60 -10.78
C SER A 56 -15.40 29.87 -10.11
N LYS A 57 -16.05 31.02 -10.38
CA LYS A 57 -15.66 32.30 -9.75
C LYS A 57 -15.74 32.24 -8.23
N ASN A 58 -16.81 31.63 -7.69
CA ASN A 58 -17.00 31.50 -6.24
C ASN A 58 -15.90 30.65 -5.62
N THR A 59 -15.54 29.52 -6.25
CA THR A 59 -14.44 28.67 -5.79
C THR A 59 -13.11 29.42 -5.73
N LEU A 60 -12.80 30.24 -6.73
CA LEU A 60 -11.58 31.07 -6.73
C LEU A 60 -11.60 32.17 -5.67
N LEU A 61 -12.76 32.80 -5.46
CA LEU A 61 -12.95 33.80 -4.42
C LEU A 61 -12.78 33.18 -3.02
N ASP A 62 -13.48 32.09 -2.75
CA ASP A 62 -13.46 31.40 -1.46
C ASP A 62 -12.06 30.87 -1.11
N GLN A 63 -11.36 30.26 -2.08
CA GLN A 63 -10.06 29.65 -1.80
C GLN A 63 -8.93 30.66 -1.62
N VAL A 64 -8.94 31.78 -2.35
CA VAL A 64 -7.85 32.77 -2.31
C VAL A 64 -8.12 33.90 -1.32
N TRP A 65 -9.39 34.28 -1.12
CA TRP A 65 -9.78 35.38 -0.25
C TRP A 65 -10.58 34.95 1.00
N GLY A 66 -11.03 33.69 1.11
CA GLY A 66 -11.73 33.19 2.29
C GLY A 66 -13.03 33.94 2.58
N ASP A 67 -13.31 34.20 3.87
CA ASP A 67 -14.51 34.92 4.34
C ASP A 67 -14.45 36.45 4.15
N ALA A 68 -13.48 36.97 3.41
CA ALA A 68 -13.39 38.42 3.18
C ALA A 68 -14.48 38.89 2.19
N GLU A 69 -15.19 39.98 2.49
CA GLU A 69 -16.08 40.65 1.53
C GLU A 69 -15.27 41.19 0.33
N VAL A 70 -15.13 40.36 -0.71
CA VAL A 70 -14.34 40.65 -1.90
C VAL A 70 -15.22 40.54 -3.13
N ASN A 71 -15.36 41.65 -3.84
CA ASN A 71 -16.13 41.69 -5.09
C ASN A 71 -15.41 40.96 -6.24
N GLU A 72 -16.19 40.45 -7.21
CA GLU A 72 -15.72 39.83 -8.45
C GLU A 72 -14.69 40.68 -9.24
N GLU A 73 -14.71 42.00 -9.03
CA GLU A 73 -13.75 42.93 -9.62
C GLU A 73 -12.29 42.60 -9.21
N SER A 74 -12.07 42.11 -7.98
CA SER A 74 -10.75 41.72 -7.50
C SER A 74 -10.21 40.50 -8.23
N LEU A 75 -11.05 39.48 -8.43
CA LEU A 75 -10.71 38.30 -9.21
C LEU A 75 -10.42 38.69 -10.67
N THR A 76 -11.24 39.57 -11.24
CA THR A 76 -11.04 40.07 -12.61
C THR A 76 -9.71 40.79 -12.79
N ARG A 77 -9.29 41.61 -11.80
CA ARG A 77 -7.98 42.26 -11.79
C ARG A 77 -6.82 41.27 -11.66
N CYS A 78 -6.94 40.25 -10.82
CA CYS A 78 -5.92 39.20 -10.70
C CYS A 78 -5.77 38.39 -12.00
N ILE A 79 -6.89 38.02 -12.65
CA ILE A 79 -6.83 37.34 -13.95
C ILE A 79 -6.17 38.25 -15.00
N TYR A 80 -6.53 39.53 -15.05
CA TYR A 80 -5.88 40.48 -15.95
C TYR A 80 -4.36 40.59 -15.71
N ALA A 81 -3.93 40.65 -14.44
CA ALA A 81 -2.51 40.67 -14.07
C ALA A 81 -1.80 39.38 -14.47
N LEU A 82 -2.42 38.21 -14.25
CA LEU A 82 -1.88 36.92 -14.66
C LEU A 82 -1.69 36.83 -16.17
N ARG A 83 -2.68 37.26 -16.97
CA ARG A 83 -2.56 37.30 -18.43
C ARG A 83 -1.37 38.15 -18.90
N ARG A 84 -1.11 39.26 -18.21
CA ARG A 84 0.07 40.11 -18.50
C ARG A 84 1.37 39.44 -18.09
N ILE A 85 1.42 38.80 -16.91
CA ILE A 85 2.60 38.09 -16.40
C ILE A 85 2.96 36.93 -17.35
N LEU A 86 1.97 36.19 -17.82
CA LEU A 86 2.13 35.09 -18.77
C LEU A 86 2.35 35.56 -20.21
N SER A 87 2.31 36.89 -20.46
CA SER A 87 2.44 37.48 -21.79
C SER A 87 1.44 36.93 -22.82
N GLU A 88 0.18 36.75 -22.41
CA GLU A 88 -0.89 36.29 -23.28
C GLU A 88 -1.18 37.28 -24.42
N ASP A 89 -1.39 36.76 -25.62
CA ASP A 89 -1.94 37.50 -26.77
C ASP A 89 -3.26 36.85 -27.25
N LYS A 90 -3.80 37.33 -28.39
CA LYS A 90 -5.06 36.80 -28.94
C LYS A 90 -4.94 35.35 -29.46
N GLU A 91 -3.74 34.90 -29.79
CA GLU A 91 -3.45 33.56 -30.32
C GLU A 91 -2.91 32.60 -29.23
N HIS A 92 -2.33 33.14 -28.15
CA HIS A 92 -1.68 32.42 -27.06
C HIS A 92 -2.33 32.74 -25.71
N ARG A 93 -3.57 32.26 -25.49
CA ARG A 93 -4.26 32.39 -24.20
C ARG A 93 -3.98 31.19 -23.30
N TYR A 94 -3.38 31.42 -22.13
CA TYR A 94 -3.23 30.40 -21.08
C TYR A 94 -4.50 30.31 -20.22
N ILE A 95 -5.13 31.43 -19.88
CA ILE A 95 -6.35 31.47 -19.07
C ILE A 95 -7.55 31.85 -19.93
N GLU A 96 -8.48 30.91 -20.11
CA GLU A 96 -9.73 31.12 -20.82
C GLU A 96 -10.85 31.56 -19.88
N THR A 97 -11.67 32.51 -20.32
CA THR A 97 -12.87 32.95 -19.58
C THR A 97 -14.10 32.32 -20.22
N LEU A 98 -14.84 31.54 -19.45
CA LEU A 98 -16.10 30.94 -19.87
C LEU A 98 -17.25 31.72 -19.23
N TYR A 99 -18.03 32.40 -20.07
CA TYR A 99 -19.07 33.33 -19.64
C TYR A 99 -20.09 32.63 -18.72
N GLY A 100 -20.32 33.22 -17.54
CA GLY A 100 -21.26 32.69 -16.53
C GLY A 100 -20.78 31.45 -15.76
N GLN A 101 -19.63 30.85 -16.11
CA GLN A 101 -19.18 29.59 -15.51
C GLN A 101 -17.88 29.74 -14.70
N GLY A 102 -16.90 30.51 -15.20
CA GLY A 102 -15.64 30.70 -14.50
C GLY A 102 -14.43 30.80 -15.43
N TYR A 103 -13.31 30.25 -14.98
CA TYR A 103 -12.03 30.30 -15.69
C TYR A 103 -11.43 28.90 -15.84
N ARG A 104 -10.67 28.69 -16.92
CA ARG A 104 -9.97 27.44 -17.21
C ARG A 104 -8.55 27.71 -17.67
N PHE A 105 -7.62 26.83 -17.32
CA PHE A 105 -6.27 26.83 -17.90
C PHE A 105 -6.26 26.02 -19.20
N ASN A 106 -5.89 26.64 -20.33
CA ASN A 106 -6.07 26.11 -21.68
C ASN A 106 -4.79 25.51 -22.30
N ARG A 107 -3.77 25.24 -21.50
CA ARG A 107 -2.52 24.60 -21.97
C ARG A 107 -2.24 23.31 -21.20
N PRO A 108 -1.58 22.32 -21.83
CA PRO A 108 -1.13 21.13 -21.12
C PRO A 108 -0.22 21.51 -19.95
N VAL A 109 -0.57 21.04 -18.76
CA VAL A 109 0.22 21.24 -17.54
C VAL A 109 0.83 19.90 -17.15
N VAL A 110 2.16 19.86 -17.10
CA VAL A 110 2.90 18.71 -16.57
C VAL A 110 3.17 18.96 -15.10
N VAL A 111 2.52 18.17 -14.25
CA VAL A 111 2.73 18.21 -12.80
C VAL A 111 3.91 17.30 -12.45
N VAL A 112 5.06 17.91 -12.20
CA VAL A 112 6.22 17.23 -11.64
C VAL A 112 6.05 17.24 -10.12
N SER A 113 5.40 16.19 -9.61
CA SER A 113 5.47 15.89 -8.18
C SER A 113 6.91 15.48 -7.85
N PRO A 114 7.43 15.75 -6.63
CA PRO A 114 8.63 15.04 -6.21
C PRO A 114 8.39 13.54 -6.40
N PRO A 115 9.42 12.75 -6.79
CA PRO A 115 9.28 11.31 -6.81
C PRO A 115 8.70 10.89 -5.45
N ALA A 116 7.69 10.02 -5.48
CA ALA A 116 7.16 9.41 -4.26
C ALA A 116 8.36 8.99 -3.40
N PRO A 117 8.36 9.27 -2.08
CA PRO A 117 9.50 8.93 -1.24
C PRO A 117 9.84 7.46 -1.51
N GLN A 118 10.99 7.23 -2.14
CA GLN A 118 11.52 5.89 -2.26
C GLN A 118 11.64 5.36 -0.83
N PRO A 119 11.31 4.07 -0.58
CA PRO A 119 11.51 3.51 0.75
C PRO A 119 12.94 3.83 1.16
N ILE A 120 13.09 4.56 2.28
CA ILE A 120 14.40 4.97 2.77
C ILE A 120 15.15 3.66 3.04
N THR A 121 16.06 3.32 2.14
CA THR A 121 16.88 2.12 2.23
C THR A 121 18.17 2.54 2.88
N HIS A 122 18.32 2.21 4.16
CA HIS A 122 19.53 2.46 4.91
C HIS A 122 20.54 1.36 4.63
N THR A 123 21.75 1.74 4.24
CA THR A 123 22.83 0.78 3.98
C THR A 123 23.67 0.58 5.23
N LEU A 124 23.88 -0.68 5.64
CA LEU A 124 24.56 -1.07 6.86
C LEU A 124 25.76 -1.97 6.56
N ALA A 125 26.95 -1.56 7.01
CA ALA A 125 28.13 -2.42 7.07
C ALA A 125 28.23 -3.08 8.44
N ILE A 126 28.41 -4.40 8.50
CA ILE A 126 28.74 -5.10 9.75
C ILE A 126 30.22 -5.44 9.66
N LEU A 127 31.00 -5.04 10.65
CA LEU A 127 32.44 -5.33 10.68
C LEU A 127 32.70 -6.62 11.48
N PRO A 128 33.75 -7.38 11.15
CA PRO A 128 34.16 -8.52 11.95
C PRO A 128 34.41 -8.11 13.40
N PHE A 129 33.80 -8.82 14.34
CA PHE A 129 33.96 -8.54 15.77
C PHE A 129 35.37 -8.90 16.20
N GLN A 130 36.03 -8.01 16.94
CA GLN A 130 37.38 -8.24 17.44
C GLN A 130 37.34 -9.30 18.55
N MET A 131 37.89 -10.49 18.26
CA MET A 131 37.92 -11.66 19.13
C MET A 131 39.31 -12.30 19.11
N GLN A 132 39.67 -13.04 20.17
CA GLN A 132 40.92 -13.81 20.21
C GLN A 132 40.92 -14.96 19.19
N ASP A 133 39.78 -15.63 19.01
CA ASP A 133 39.61 -16.69 18.02
C ASP A 133 39.08 -16.13 16.70
N GLN A 134 39.91 -16.21 15.66
CA GLN A 134 39.59 -15.75 14.32
C GLN A 134 38.44 -16.52 13.66
N ILE A 135 38.32 -17.83 13.92
CA ILE A 135 37.28 -18.67 13.33
C ILE A 135 35.92 -18.27 13.92
N GLN A 136 35.88 -18.00 15.22
CA GLN A 136 34.67 -17.51 15.89
C GLN A 136 34.27 -16.11 15.40
N SER A 137 35.24 -15.20 15.23
CA SER A 137 34.99 -13.88 14.65
C SER A 137 34.34 -13.96 13.27
N GLU A 138 34.87 -14.79 12.37
CA GLU A 138 34.34 -14.96 11.02
C GLU A 138 32.95 -15.62 11.00
N SER A 139 32.75 -16.65 11.83
CA SER A 139 31.46 -17.34 11.97
C SER A 139 30.37 -16.42 12.52
N LEU A 140 30.71 -15.61 13.54
CA LEU A 140 29.79 -14.64 14.13
C LEU A 140 29.45 -13.54 13.13
N HIS A 141 30.45 -12.99 12.46
CA HIS A 141 30.28 -11.99 11.40
C HIS A 141 29.33 -12.49 10.30
N TYR A 142 29.58 -13.69 9.76
CA TYR A 142 28.72 -14.32 8.76
C TYR A 142 27.28 -14.48 9.26
N SER A 143 27.12 -14.94 10.50
CA SER A 143 25.81 -15.17 11.11
C SER A 143 25.01 -13.86 11.26
N ILE A 144 25.65 -12.78 11.72
CA ILE A 144 24.98 -11.47 11.88
C ILE A 144 24.62 -10.88 10.52
N VAL A 145 25.51 -10.91 9.53
CA VAL A 145 25.19 -10.44 8.17
C VAL A 145 24.03 -11.23 7.59
N LYS A 146 24.05 -12.57 7.69
CA LYS A 146 22.96 -13.43 7.20
C LYS A 146 21.63 -13.16 7.92
N GLY A 147 21.66 -12.92 9.23
CA GLY A 147 20.47 -12.60 10.03
C GLY A 147 19.88 -11.25 9.65
N LEU A 148 20.71 -10.21 9.59
CA LEU A 148 20.27 -8.84 9.31
C LEU A 148 19.92 -8.61 7.82
N SER A 149 20.47 -9.38 6.89
CA SER A 149 20.10 -9.30 5.46
C SER A 149 18.64 -9.66 5.21
N GLN A 150 18.01 -10.42 6.11
CA GLN A 150 16.59 -10.79 5.99
C GLN A 150 15.65 -9.60 6.17
N TYR A 151 16.15 -8.45 6.62
CA TYR A 151 15.37 -7.23 6.80
C TYR A 151 15.40 -6.30 5.57
N ALA A 152 15.97 -6.75 4.44
CA ALA A 152 15.98 -6.01 3.17
C ALA A 152 14.59 -5.50 2.72
N PRO A 153 13.49 -6.28 2.84
CA PRO A 153 12.14 -5.80 2.49
C PRO A 153 11.66 -4.61 3.34
N PHE A 154 12.32 -4.33 4.47
CA PHE A 154 11.94 -3.28 5.42
C PHE A 154 12.88 -2.07 5.39
N GLY A 155 13.65 -1.89 4.30
CA GLY A 155 14.51 -0.72 4.13
C GLY A 155 15.88 -0.83 4.78
N LEU A 156 16.36 -2.02 5.13
CA LEU A 156 17.73 -2.25 5.61
C LEU A 156 18.55 -3.04 4.58
N SER A 157 19.46 -2.38 3.87
CA SER A 157 20.40 -3.04 2.94
C SER A 157 21.70 -3.37 3.67
N VAL A 158 22.00 -4.65 3.86
CA VAL A 158 23.22 -5.09 4.56
C VAL A 158 24.31 -5.43 3.56
N LEU A 159 25.52 -4.89 3.75
CA LEU A 159 26.65 -5.20 2.88
C LEU A 159 27.07 -6.68 3.00
N PRO A 160 27.34 -7.37 1.88
CA PRO A 160 27.74 -8.77 1.88
C PRO A 160 29.01 -9.05 2.70
N VAL A 161 29.06 -10.24 3.31
CA VAL A 161 30.21 -10.74 4.09
C VAL A 161 31.51 -10.67 3.30
N THR A 162 31.45 -10.98 1.99
CA THR A 162 32.62 -11.01 1.10
C THR A 162 33.36 -9.67 1.04
N ILE A 163 32.64 -8.57 1.24
CA ILE A 163 33.16 -7.20 1.19
C ILE A 163 33.66 -6.77 2.57
N THR A 164 32.93 -7.11 3.63
CA THR A 164 33.21 -6.63 4.99
C THR A 164 34.21 -7.50 5.77
N LYS A 165 34.42 -8.76 5.39
CA LYS A 165 35.25 -9.75 6.13
C LYS A 165 36.69 -9.32 6.44
N ASN A 166 37.26 -8.45 5.63
CA ASN A 166 38.66 -8.02 5.74
C ASN A 166 38.81 -6.71 6.52
N CYS A 167 37.72 -6.09 6.97
CA CYS A 167 37.76 -4.79 7.64
C CYS A 167 38.10 -4.95 9.13
N ARG A 168 39.39 -5.16 9.43
CA ARG A 168 39.86 -5.44 10.80
C ARG A 168 40.67 -4.30 11.41
N SER A 169 41.35 -3.51 10.59
CA SER A 169 42.07 -2.31 11.03
C SER A 169 41.25 -1.04 10.77
N VAL A 170 41.58 0.04 11.49
CA VAL A 170 40.98 1.36 11.26
C VAL A 170 41.17 1.80 9.81
N LYS A 171 42.32 1.48 9.20
CA LYS A 171 42.61 1.81 7.80
C LYS A 171 41.63 1.11 6.86
N ASP A 172 41.41 -0.19 7.02
CA ASP A 172 40.50 -0.96 6.16
C ASP A 172 39.05 -0.47 6.28
N ILE A 173 38.64 -0.10 7.50
CA ILE A 173 37.30 0.45 7.78
C ILE A 173 37.14 1.78 7.04
N LEU A 174 38.10 2.71 7.18
CA LEU A 174 38.05 4.00 6.51
C LEU A 174 38.05 3.85 4.98
N GLU A 175 38.86 2.95 4.42
CA GLU A 175 38.87 2.66 2.98
C GLU A 175 37.51 2.13 2.50
N LEU A 176 36.88 1.21 3.24
CA LEU A 176 35.55 0.69 2.93
C LEU A 176 34.48 1.80 2.99
N MET A 177 34.53 2.65 4.02
CA MET A 177 33.58 3.74 4.21
C MET A 177 33.68 4.77 3.08
N ASP A 178 34.88 5.10 2.61
CA ASP A 178 35.09 6.03 1.51
C ASP A 178 34.64 5.45 0.15
N GLN A 179 34.86 4.16 -0.08
CA GLN A 179 34.54 3.48 -1.34
C GLN A 179 33.04 3.19 -1.50
N LEU A 180 32.41 2.60 -0.48
CA LEU A 180 31.02 2.13 -0.59
C LEU A 180 30.01 3.07 0.08
N ARG A 181 30.47 3.96 0.95
CA ARG A 181 29.67 4.98 1.63
C ARG A 181 28.34 4.44 2.19
N PRO A 182 28.37 3.35 2.99
CA PRO A 182 27.16 2.91 3.68
C PRO A 182 26.69 4.03 4.63
N ASP A 183 25.41 4.03 4.99
CA ASP A 183 24.88 5.04 5.90
C ASP A 183 25.39 4.84 7.33
N TYR A 184 25.53 3.56 7.71
CA TYR A 184 25.93 3.13 9.05
C TYR A 184 26.92 1.96 9.01
N TYR A 185 27.72 1.83 10.06
CA TYR A 185 28.44 0.58 10.33
C TYR A 185 28.31 0.14 11.78
N ILE A 186 28.46 -1.17 12.00
CA ILE A 186 28.57 -1.78 13.33
C ILE A 186 29.98 -2.30 13.51
N SER A 187 30.63 -1.87 14.60
CA SER A 187 31.83 -2.50 15.14
C SER A 187 31.49 -3.18 16.46
N GLY A 188 32.28 -4.19 16.81
CA GLY A 188 32.21 -4.76 18.15
C GLY A 188 33.48 -5.45 18.57
N GLN A 189 33.68 -5.53 19.87
CA GLN A 189 34.83 -6.17 20.50
C GLN A 189 34.37 -7.07 21.64
N LEU A 190 34.98 -8.25 21.74
CA LEU A 190 34.78 -9.15 22.86
C LEU A 190 35.74 -8.78 24.00
N ILE A 191 35.18 -8.52 25.17
CA ILE A 191 35.91 -8.24 26.40
C ILE A 191 35.63 -9.39 27.37
N PRO A 192 36.67 -10.06 27.89
CA PRO A 192 36.49 -11.09 28.92
C PRO A 192 36.01 -10.44 30.23
N ASP A 193 34.93 -10.98 30.82
CA ASP A 193 34.36 -10.54 32.10
C ASP A 193 34.18 -11.74 33.04
N GLY A 194 35.27 -12.15 33.70
CA GLY A 194 35.27 -13.33 34.57
C GLY A 194 35.07 -14.64 33.79
N ASN A 195 34.00 -15.37 34.09
CA ASN A 195 33.60 -16.58 33.35
C ASN A 195 32.67 -16.29 32.15
N ASP A 196 32.19 -15.06 32.01
CA ASP A 196 31.32 -14.64 30.91
C ASP A 196 32.11 -13.82 29.87
N ASN A 197 31.65 -13.81 28.63
CA ASN A 197 32.18 -12.92 27.60
C ASN A 197 31.23 -11.73 27.41
N VAL A 198 31.74 -10.51 27.33
CA VAL A 198 30.93 -9.32 27.03
C VAL A 198 31.27 -8.84 25.63
N VAL A 199 30.25 -8.71 24.78
CA VAL A 199 30.39 -8.06 23.48
C VAL A 199 30.02 -6.60 23.63
N GLN A 200 30.98 -5.71 23.45
CA GLN A 200 30.73 -4.28 23.32
C GLN A 200 30.46 -3.96 21.85
N ILE A 201 29.33 -3.32 21.58
CA ILE A 201 28.87 -2.97 20.23
C ILE A 201 28.81 -1.46 20.09
N GLU A 202 29.22 -0.97 18.93
CA GLU A 202 29.10 0.42 18.53
C GLU A 202 28.35 0.52 17.22
N ILE A 203 27.36 1.42 17.17
CA ILE A 203 26.63 1.78 15.95
C ILE A 203 27.06 3.18 15.57
N VAL A 204 27.63 3.34 14.38
CA VAL A 204 28.23 4.59 13.93
C VAL A 204 27.59 5.04 12.63
N ARG A 205 27.21 6.32 12.55
CA ARG A 205 26.82 6.98 11.30
C ARG A 205 28.08 7.38 10.54
N VAL A 206 28.23 6.89 9.32
CA VAL A 206 29.41 7.14 8.48
C VAL A 206 29.58 8.62 8.20
N LYS A 207 28.47 9.33 7.91
CA LYS A 207 28.49 10.77 7.72
C LYS A 207 28.95 11.49 9.00
N GLY A 208 30.20 11.95 8.98
CA GLY A 208 30.85 12.63 10.09
C GLY A 208 31.30 11.72 11.23
N TYR A 209 31.29 10.39 11.04
CA TYR A 209 31.77 9.40 12.02
C TYR A 209 31.18 9.60 13.43
N HIS A 210 29.86 9.80 13.51
CA HIS A 210 29.17 10.01 14.79
C HIS A 210 28.77 8.67 15.41
N LEU A 211 29.27 8.39 16.61
CA LEU A 211 28.78 7.28 17.43
C LEU A 211 27.31 7.56 17.82
N LEU A 212 26.40 6.70 17.37
CA LEU A 212 24.98 6.82 17.66
C LEU A 212 24.62 6.13 18.98
N HIS A 213 25.19 4.94 19.20
CA HIS A 213 24.91 4.14 20.38
C HIS A 213 26.06 3.18 20.67
N GLN A 214 26.25 2.90 21.95
CA GLN A 214 27.21 1.91 22.44
C GLN A 214 26.54 1.07 23.53
N GLU A 215 26.67 -0.26 23.44
CA GLU A 215 26.07 -1.17 24.41
C GLU A 215 26.94 -2.39 24.68
N SER A 216 26.97 -2.81 25.94
CA SER A 216 27.67 -4.02 26.39
C SER A 216 26.68 -5.16 26.60
N ILE A 217 26.86 -6.23 25.83
CA ILE A 217 25.98 -7.39 25.83
C ILE A 217 26.72 -8.58 26.43
N LYS A 218 26.26 -9.05 27.59
CA LYS A 218 26.73 -10.32 28.17
C LYS A 218 26.34 -11.50 27.27
N LEU A 219 27.35 -12.27 26.85
CA LEU A 219 27.23 -13.58 26.23
C LEU A 219 27.45 -14.65 27.29
N VAL A 220 26.41 -15.43 27.54
CA VAL A 220 26.52 -16.64 28.37
C VAL A 220 27.04 -17.77 27.48
N GLU A 221 27.95 -18.61 27.98
CA GLU A 221 28.42 -19.80 27.26
C GLU A 221 27.24 -20.66 26.76
N ASN A 222 27.35 -21.19 25.53
CA ASN A 222 26.32 -21.97 24.82
C ASN A 222 25.04 -21.23 24.39
N GLN A 223 24.99 -19.90 24.43
CA GLN A 223 23.87 -19.17 23.82
C GLN A 223 23.94 -19.15 22.28
N PRO A 224 22.79 -19.32 21.58
CA PRO A 224 22.75 -19.26 20.13
C PRO A 224 23.04 -17.84 19.63
N ALA A 225 23.79 -17.74 18.52
CA ALA A 225 24.15 -16.46 17.89
C ALA A 225 22.95 -15.60 17.49
N SER A 226 21.75 -16.19 17.37
CA SER A 226 20.50 -15.47 17.14
C SER A 226 20.24 -14.43 18.25
N LEU A 227 20.48 -14.72 19.53
CA LEU A 227 20.21 -13.76 20.62
C LEU A 227 20.98 -12.45 20.46
N LEU A 228 22.24 -12.52 20.01
CA LEU A 228 23.04 -11.34 19.73
C LEU A 228 22.51 -10.58 18.51
N GLN A 229 22.09 -11.29 17.45
CA GLN A 229 21.43 -10.69 16.28
C GLN A 229 20.16 -9.92 16.68
N ASN A 230 19.38 -10.44 17.63
CA ASN A 230 18.14 -9.81 18.11
C ASN A 230 18.40 -8.48 18.80
N LYS A 231 19.38 -8.48 19.70
CA LYS A 231 19.78 -7.27 20.40
C LYS A 231 20.26 -6.25 19.39
N ILE A 232 21.09 -6.64 18.42
CA ILE A 232 21.55 -5.74 17.36
C ILE A 232 20.39 -5.20 16.51
N ALA A 233 19.46 -6.05 16.06
CA ALA A 233 18.29 -5.62 15.27
C ALA A 233 17.43 -4.60 16.03
N ASN A 234 17.16 -4.86 17.32
CA ASN A 234 16.42 -3.92 18.17
C ASN A 234 17.16 -2.60 18.39
N LEU A 235 18.49 -2.61 18.47
CA LEU A 235 19.29 -1.39 18.57
C LEU A 235 19.26 -0.58 17.29
N LEU A 236 19.34 -1.23 16.13
CA LEU A 236 19.26 -0.56 14.83
C LEU A 236 17.96 0.21 14.66
N LEU A 237 16.83 -0.34 15.12
CA LEU A 237 15.54 0.36 15.11
C LEU A 237 15.51 1.64 15.93
N ARG A 238 16.15 1.61 17.10
CA ARG A 238 16.19 2.77 18.00
C ARG A 238 17.11 3.86 17.46
N CYS A 239 18.19 3.45 16.78
CA CYS A 239 19.28 4.34 16.39
C CYS A 239 19.11 4.92 14.98
N ILE A 240 18.41 4.22 14.08
CA ILE A 240 18.31 4.63 12.67
C ILE A 240 16.93 5.24 12.37
N PRO A 241 16.86 6.57 12.15
CA PRO A 241 15.61 7.25 11.85
C PRO A 241 15.12 6.91 10.44
N GLY A 242 13.95 6.28 10.33
CA GLY A 242 13.36 5.89 9.05
C GLY A 242 13.12 4.38 8.93
N LEU A 243 13.85 3.57 9.68
CA LEU A 243 13.52 2.17 9.96
C LEU A 243 12.32 2.11 10.93
N ARG A 244 11.14 2.47 10.41
CA ARG A 244 9.89 2.43 11.19
C ARG A 244 9.30 1.02 11.14
N TRP A 245 9.72 0.18 12.09
CA TRP A 245 8.85 -0.92 12.53
C TRP A 245 7.86 -0.35 13.53
N ASP A 246 6.63 -0.86 13.56
CA ASP A 246 5.74 -0.54 14.69
C ASP A 246 6.35 -1.19 15.94
N THR A 247 7.11 -0.41 16.70
CA THR A 247 7.90 -0.87 17.86
C THR A 247 7.02 -1.50 18.94
N LYS A 248 5.69 -1.25 18.91
CA LYS A 248 4.72 -1.96 19.75
C LYS A 248 4.56 -3.44 19.38
N GLN A 249 4.53 -3.78 18.09
CA GLN A 249 4.38 -5.16 17.61
C GLN A 249 5.62 -6.02 17.89
N VAL A 250 6.82 -5.42 17.82
CA VAL A 250 8.09 -6.11 18.13
C VAL A 250 8.26 -6.30 19.65
N SER A 251 7.77 -5.36 20.47
CA SER A 251 7.81 -5.50 21.93
C SER A 251 6.86 -6.56 22.49
N GLU A 252 5.82 -6.95 21.74
CA GLU A 252 4.85 -8.00 22.13
C GLU A 252 5.34 -9.43 21.81
N LEU A 253 6.36 -9.58 20.96
CA LEU A 253 6.87 -10.88 20.53
C LEU A 253 8.07 -11.28 21.41
N ASN A 254 7.81 -12.20 22.34
CA ASN A 254 8.74 -12.61 23.41
C ASN A 254 10.04 -13.29 22.94
N SER A 255 10.20 -13.54 21.63
CA SER A 255 11.41 -14.13 21.03
C SER A 255 11.62 -13.62 19.59
N LEU A 256 12.87 -13.55 19.12
CA LEU A 256 13.11 -13.17 17.72
C LEU A 256 12.71 -14.24 16.72
N ASP A 257 12.75 -15.52 17.11
CA ASP A 257 12.26 -16.56 16.23
C ASP A 257 10.76 -16.34 15.95
N SER A 258 9.96 -15.97 16.96
CA SER A 258 8.55 -15.60 16.75
C SER A 258 8.38 -14.28 16.00
N THR A 259 9.25 -13.29 16.25
CA THR A 259 9.26 -12.02 15.50
C THR A 259 9.53 -12.23 14.02
N MET A 260 10.54 -13.03 13.67
CA MET A 260 10.90 -13.32 12.27
C MET A 260 9.83 -14.15 11.57
N VAL A 261 9.26 -15.14 12.25
CA VAL A 261 8.14 -15.93 11.71
C VAL A 261 6.92 -15.04 11.47
N TYR A 262 6.60 -14.13 12.39
CA TYR A 262 5.54 -13.14 12.21
C TYR A 262 5.79 -12.22 11.03
N LEU A 263 6.98 -11.60 10.95
CA LEU A 263 7.33 -10.66 9.88
C LEU A 263 7.29 -11.33 8.50
N ARG A 264 7.76 -12.58 8.40
CA ARG A 264 7.60 -13.37 7.16
C ARG A 264 6.14 -13.64 6.86
N GLY A 265 5.35 -14.04 7.86
CA GLY A 265 3.91 -14.25 7.70
C GLY A 265 3.17 -13.00 7.22
N LYS A 266 3.50 -11.82 7.77
CA LYS A 266 2.94 -10.54 7.36
C LYS A 266 3.39 -10.13 5.95
N HIS A 267 4.65 -10.42 5.59
CA HIS A 267 5.13 -10.22 4.23
C HIS A 267 4.33 -11.06 3.23
N GLU A 268 4.17 -12.36 3.48
CA GLU A 268 3.37 -13.26 2.64
C GLU A 268 1.90 -12.81 2.53
N LEU A 269 1.32 -12.31 3.64
CA LEU A 269 -0.02 -11.71 3.64
C LEU A 269 -0.09 -10.48 2.72
N ASN A 270 0.92 -9.61 2.77
CA ASN A 270 0.99 -8.39 1.97
C ASN A 270 1.23 -8.67 0.47
N GLN A 271 1.87 -9.79 0.11
CA GLN A 271 1.98 -10.22 -1.30
C GLN A 271 0.62 -10.51 -1.92
N TYR A 272 -0.35 -10.96 -1.10
CA TYR A 272 -1.75 -11.15 -1.48
C TYR A 272 -1.92 -11.97 -2.77
N THR A 273 -1.44 -13.21 -2.74
CA THR A 273 -1.58 -14.21 -3.81
C THR A 273 -2.16 -15.50 -3.22
N PRO A 274 -2.76 -16.40 -4.03
CA PRO A 274 -3.22 -17.69 -3.53
C PRO A 274 -2.15 -18.46 -2.75
N TYR A 275 -0.95 -18.59 -3.32
CA TYR A 275 0.17 -19.26 -2.65
C TYR A 275 0.62 -18.52 -1.38
N SER A 276 0.85 -17.21 -1.47
CA SER A 276 1.37 -16.43 -0.35
C SER A 276 0.40 -16.40 0.84
N LEU A 277 -0.92 -16.33 0.60
CA LEU A 277 -1.90 -16.40 1.69
C LEU A 277 -1.88 -17.76 2.41
N GLN A 278 -1.67 -18.86 1.68
CA GLN A 278 -1.50 -20.17 2.31
C GLN A 278 -0.21 -20.25 3.14
N GLN A 279 0.88 -19.62 2.68
CA GLN A 279 2.13 -19.54 3.45
C GLN A 279 1.99 -18.64 4.69
N ALA A 280 1.32 -17.49 4.54
CA ALA A 280 1.00 -16.59 5.63
C ALA A 280 0.22 -17.32 6.72
N LEU A 281 -0.81 -18.09 6.35
CA LEU A 281 -1.59 -18.89 7.29
C LEU A 281 -0.70 -19.85 8.11
N LYS A 282 0.20 -20.58 7.44
CA LYS A 282 1.14 -21.52 8.11
C LYS A 282 2.08 -20.80 9.07
N LEU A 283 2.72 -19.73 8.61
CA LEU A 283 3.70 -18.96 9.37
C LEU A 283 3.04 -18.27 10.58
N LEU A 284 1.89 -17.64 10.40
CA LEU A 284 1.19 -16.94 11.48
C LEU A 284 0.61 -17.92 12.51
N THR A 285 0.15 -19.10 12.09
CA THR A 285 -0.24 -20.19 13.01
C THR A 285 0.95 -20.67 13.83
N GLN A 286 2.10 -20.86 13.20
CA GLN A 286 3.35 -21.19 13.91
C GLN A 286 3.71 -20.09 14.92
N CYS A 287 3.54 -18.83 14.56
CA CYS A 287 3.82 -17.70 15.45
C CYS A 287 2.96 -17.73 16.72
N ILE A 288 1.67 -18.04 16.62
CA ILE A 288 0.79 -18.16 17.79
C ILE A 288 1.23 -19.31 18.70
N ASN A 289 1.63 -20.44 18.13
CA ASN A 289 2.13 -21.57 18.92
C ASN A 289 3.43 -21.21 19.69
N MET A 290 4.26 -20.34 19.13
CA MET A 290 5.51 -19.87 19.75
C MET A 290 5.28 -18.74 20.76
N SER A 291 4.28 -17.89 20.54
CA SER A 291 4.00 -16.70 21.37
C SER A 291 2.49 -16.47 21.49
N PRO A 292 1.78 -17.27 22.32
CA PRO A 292 0.32 -17.22 22.43
C PRO A 292 -0.23 -15.91 23.01
N ASN A 293 0.60 -15.10 23.67
CA ASN A 293 0.18 -13.84 24.28
C ASN A 293 0.44 -12.61 23.39
N SER A 294 0.85 -12.81 22.13
CA SER A 294 1.07 -11.71 21.18
C SER A 294 -0.18 -11.43 20.36
N ILE A 295 -0.58 -10.17 20.25
CA ILE A 295 -1.85 -9.78 19.60
C ILE A 295 -1.71 -9.80 18.07
N ALA A 296 -0.59 -9.30 17.57
CA ALA A 296 -0.38 -9.06 16.13
C ALA A 296 -0.59 -10.30 15.23
N PRO A 297 -0.17 -11.53 15.61
CA PRO A 297 -0.43 -12.75 14.83
C PRO A 297 -1.93 -13.10 14.73
N TYR A 298 -2.70 -12.88 15.80
CA TYR A 298 -4.15 -13.11 15.78
C TYR A 298 -4.85 -12.18 14.80
N CYS A 299 -4.53 -10.89 14.83
CA CYS A 299 -5.07 -9.91 13.86
C CYS A 299 -4.69 -10.29 12.42
N ALA A 300 -3.43 -10.68 12.18
CA ALA A 300 -2.97 -11.07 10.86
C ALA A 300 -3.65 -12.36 10.35
N LEU A 301 -3.91 -13.34 11.23
CA LEU A 301 -4.68 -14.54 10.85
C LEU A 301 -6.13 -14.19 10.49
N ALA A 302 -6.78 -13.34 11.28
CA ALA A 302 -8.15 -12.91 10.98
C ALA A 302 -8.22 -12.23 9.60
N GLU A 303 -7.30 -11.33 9.31
CA GLU A 303 -7.19 -10.71 7.99
C GLU A 303 -6.90 -11.74 6.88
N CYS A 304 -6.02 -12.72 7.13
CA CYS A 304 -5.67 -13.76 6.18
C CYS A 304 -6.89 -14.60 5.79
N TYR A 305 -7.71 -15.04 6.75
CA TYR A 305 -8.94 -15.79 6.47
C TYR A 305 -9.94 -14.99 5.63
N LEU A 306 -10.16 -13.72 6.00
CA LEU A 306 -11.05 -12.83 5.23
C LEU A 306 -10.52 -12.63 3.80
N SER A 307 -9.21 -12.50 3.64
CA SER A 307 -8.54 -12.34 2.34
C SER A 307 -8.71 -13.58 1.45
N MET A 308 -8.51 -14.78 2.01
CA MET A 308 -8.73 -16.02 1.27
C MET A 308 -10.19 -16.20 0.85
N ALA A 309 -11.14 -15.81 1.70
CA ALA A 309 -12.57 -15.82 1.37
C ALA A 309 -12.94 -14.82 0.26
N GLN A 310 -12.38 -13.61 0.32
CA GLN A 310 -12.54 -12.59 -0.73
C GLN A 310 -12.02 -13.10 -2.09
N MET A 311 -10.97 -13.92 -2.08
CA MET A 311 -10.38 -14.53 -3.28
C MET A 311 -11.09 -15.81 -3.73
N GLY A 312 -12.06 -16.33 -2.98
CA GLY A 312 -12.75 -17.58 -3.30
C GLY A 312 -11.89 -18.83 -3.12
N ILE A 313 -10.83 -18.76 -2.31
CA ILE A 313 -9.92 -19.89 -2.02
C ILE A 313 -10.31 -20.59 -0.71
N PHE A 314 -11.10 -19.90 0.12
CA PHE A 314 -11.61 -20.43 1.36
C PHE A 314 -13.11 -20.14 1.47
N ASP A 315 -13.86 -21.07 2.06
CA ASP A 315 -15.29 -20.90 2.26
C ASP A 315 -15.60 -19.65 3.09
N LYS A 316 -16.51 -18.80 2.60
CA LYS A 316 -16.75 -17.47 3.20
C LYS A 316 -17.29 -17.56 4.62
N GLN A 317 -18.20 -18.49 4.89
CA GLN A 317 -18.80 -18.63 6.22
C GLN A 317 -17.75 -19.12 7.23
N ASN A 318 -17.00 -20.16 6.87
CA ASN A 318 -15.93 -20.68 7.73
C ASN A 318 -14.80 -19.67 7.94
N ALA A 319 -14.42 -18.91 6.91
CA ALA A 319 -13.43 -17.84 7.03
C ALA A 319 -13.91 -16.76 8.01
N MET A 320 -15.17 -16.32 7.92
CA MET A 320 -15.72 -15.33 8.83
C MET A 320 -15.75 -15.84 10.28
N LEU A 321 -16.14 -17.10 10.49
CA LEU A 321 -16.10 -17.73 11.83
C LEU A 321 -14.68 -17.76 12.39
N LYS A 322 -13.69 -18.19 11.60
CA LYS A 322 -12.28 -18.21 12.00
C LYS A 322 -11.71 -16.82 12.23
N ALA A 323 -12.02 -15.87 11.36
CA ALA A 323 -11.60 -14.49 11.54
C ALA A 323 -12.17 -13.87 12.81
N LYS A 324 -13.45 -14.15 13.12
CA LYS A 324 -14.11 -13.70 14.36
C LYS A 324 -13.46 -14.33 15.58
N GLU A 325 -13.16 -15.63 15.55
CA GLU A 325 -12.46 -16.36 16.62
C GLU A 325 -11.13 -15.66 16.96
N TYR A 326 -10.28 -15.40 15.97
CA TYR A 326 -8.98 -14.76 16.19
C TYR A 326 -9.08 -13.28 16.56
N ALA A 327 -10.01 -12.52 15.97
CA ALA A 327 -10.22 -11.13 16.32
C ALA A 327 -10.72 -10.98 17.78
N ILE A 328 -11.58 -11.89 18.26
CA ILE A 328 -12.00 -11.95 19.66
C ILE A 328 -10.81 -12.28 20.56
N LYS A 329 -9.97 -13.26 20.18
CA LYS A 329 -8.74 -13.58 20.94
C LYS A 329 -7.79 -12.39 21.05
N ALA A 330 -7.63 -11.60 20.00
CA ALA A 330 -6.87 -10.36 20.05
C ALA A 330 -7.44 -9.36 21.06
N THR A 331 -8.78 -9.22 21.13
CA THR A 331 -9.43 -8.34 22.11
C THR A 331 -9.45 -8.86 23.54
N GLU A 332 -9.39 -10.18 23.75
CA GLU A 332 -9.23 -10.77 25.09
C GLU A 332 -7.88 -10.37 25.71
N LEU A 333 -6.84 -10.22 24.88
CA LEU A 333 -5.50 -9.77 25.30
C LEU A 333 -5.44 -8.24 25.50
N ASP A 334 -6.02 -7.46 24.59
CA ASP A 334 -6.21 -6.02 24.74
C ASP A 334 -7.52 -5.55 24.12
N HIS A 335 -8.47 -5.20 24.98
CA HIS A 335 -9.82 -4.76 24.60
C HIS A 335 -9.81 -3.47 23.75
N ASN A 336 -8.75 -2.68 23.83
CA ASN A 336 -8.60 -1.43 23.08
C ASN A 336 -7.58 -1.55 21.94
N ASN A 337 -7.23 -2.77 21.50
CA ASN A 337 -6.34 -2.92 20.35
C ASN A 337 -7.03 -2.39 19.07
N PRO A 338 -6.50 -1.34 18.41
CA PRO A 338 -7.19 -0.68 17.33
C PRO A 338 -7.32 -1.56 16.07
N GLN A 339 -6.35 -2.45 15.83
CA GLN A 339 -6.40 -3.37 14.68
C GLN A 339 -7.47 -4.44 14.88
N ALA A 340 -7.54 -5.02 16.08
CA ALA A 340 -8.57 -6.00 16.44
C ALA A 340 -9.98 -5.40 16.36
N LEU A 341 -10.17 -4.17 16.86
CA LEU A 341 -11.43 -3.43 16.75
C LEU A 341 -11.81 -3.15 15.28
N GLY A 342 -10.85 -2.77 14.43
CA GLY A 342 -11.09 -2.57 13.00
C GLY A 342 -11.53 -3.87 12.29
N LEU A 343 -10.90 -5.00 12.61
CA LEU A 343 -11.27 -6.32 12.08
C LEU A 343 -12.65 -6.76 12.55
N LEU A 344 -12.97 -6.59 13.85
CA LEU A 344 -14.32 -6.83 14.35
C LEU A 344 -15.34 -5.90 13.69
N GLY A 345 -14.97 -4.65 13.41
CA GLY A 345 -15.80 -3.72 12.66
C GLY A 345 -16.19 -4.24 11.28
N LEU A 346 -15.20 -4.76 10.55
CA LEU A 346 -15.39 -5.40 9.24
C LEU A 346 -16.24 -6.67 9.36
N ILE A 347 -15.89 -7.58 10.28
CA ILE A 347 -16.56 -8.87 10.46
C ILE A 347 -18.04 -8.70 10.85
N ASN A 348 -18.34 -7.80 11.79
CA ASN A 348 -19.72 -7.54 12.21
C ASN A 348 -20.53 -6.93 11.06
N THR A 349 -19.92 -6.04 10.27
CA THR A 349 -20.61 -5.54 9.07
C THR A 349 -20.87 -6.66 8.06
N LEU A 350 -19.91 -7.57 7.86
CA LEU A 350 -20.10 -8.75 7.03
C LEU A 350 -21.19 -9.71 7.55
N HIS A 351 -21.50 -9.67 8.85
CA HIS A 351 -22.64 -10.35 9.48
C HIS A 351 -23.94 -9.53 9.50
N SER A 352 -24.00 -8.44 8.74
CA SER A 352 -25.15 -7.51 8.69
C SER A 352 -25.41 -6.75 10.00
N GLU A 353 -24.43 -6.67 10.91
CA GLU A 353 -24.47 -5.88 12.14
C GLU A 353 -23.84 -4.49 11.95
N TYR A 354 -24.37 -3.72 11.00
CA TYR A 354 -23.78 -2.46 10.51
C TYR A 354 -23.52 -1.40 11.59
N ILE A 355 -24.42 -1.28 12.57
CA ILE A 355 -24.31 -0.29 13.66
C ILE A 355 -23.09 -0.62 14.53
N VAL A 356 -22.95 -1.89 14.92
CA VAL A 356 -21.82 -2.37 15.71
C VAL A 356 -20.52 -2.18 14.93
N GLY A 357 -20.53 -2.56 13.64
CA GLY A 357 -19.40 -2.38 12.75
C GLY A 357 -18.90 -0.94 12.68
N SER A 358 -19.82 0.01 12.46
CA SER A 358 -19.53 1.45 12.39
C SER A 358 -18.95 2.01 13.69
N LEU A 359 -19.52 1.62 14.85
CA LEU A 359 -19.02 2.04 16.16
C LEU A 359 -17.59 1.55 16.41
N LEU A 360 -17.30 0.29 16.08
CA LEU A 360 -15.98 -0.31 16.23
C LEU A 360 -14.94 0.38 15.33
N PHE A 361 -15.28 0.69 14.08
CA PHE A 361 -14.39 1.48 13.20
C PHE A 361 -14.12 2.88 13.75
N LYS A 362 -15.15 3.54 14.30
CA LYS A 362 -14.99 4.87 14.91
C LYS A 362 -14.04 4.80 16.11
N GLN A 363 -14.17 3.78 16.97
CA GLN A 363 -13.28 3.56 18.10
C GLN A 363 -11.85 3.24 17.64
N ALA A 364 -11.69 2.33 16.68
CA ALA A 364 -10.39 1.97 16.10
C ALA A 364 -9.65 3.20 15.53
N ASN A 365 -10.36 4.04 14.77
CA ASN A 365 -9.80 5.26 14.19
C ASN A 365 -9.47 6.33 15.26
N LEU A 366 -10.23 6.42 16.36
CA LEU A 366 -9.88 7.31 17.48
C LEU A 366 -8.60 6.88 18.18
N LEU A 367 -8.40 5.56 18.33
CA LEU A 367 -7.23 4.98 19.00
C LEU A 367 -5.97 5.00 18.12
N SER A 368 -6.13 4.85 16.80
CA SER A 368 -5.02 4.94 15.85
C SER A 368 -5.43 5.62 14.53
N PRO A 369 -5.46 6.97 14.48
CA PRO A 369 -5.95 7.73 13.33
C PRO A 369 -5.11 7.59 12.05
N VAL A 370 -3.85 7.18 12.18
CA VAL A 370 -2.86 7.12 11.09
C VAL A 370 -2.48 5.67 10.73
N SER A 371 -3.35 4.70 11.06
CA SER A 371 -3.12 3.29 10.75
C SER A 371 -3.53 2.94 9.32
N ALA A 372 -2.59 2.42 8.52
CA ALA A 372 -2.86 1.91 7.17
C ALA A 372 -3.84 0.72 7.19
N ASP A 373 -3.73 -0.19 8.17
CA ASP A 373 -4.61 -1.35 8.32
C ASP A 373 -6.07 -0.91 8.55
N ILE A 374 -6.31 0.06 9.44
CA ILE A 374 -7.68 0.53 9.75
C ILE A 374 -8.29 1.22 8.55
N LYS A 375 -7.53 2.05 7.83
CA LYS A 375 -7.96 2.69 6.57
C LYS A 375 -8.31 1.64 5.52
N TYR A 376 -7.52 0.58 5.42
CA TYR A 376 -7.81 -0.54 4.52
C TYR A 376 -9.10 -1.28 4.91
N TYR A 377 -9.26 -1.68 6.17
CA TYR A 377 -10.45 -2.41 6.63
C TYR A 377 -11.73 -1.57 6.48
N TYR A 378 -11.66 -0.27 6.76
CA TYR A 378 -12.79 0.64 6.58
C TYR A 378 -13.10 0.88 5.09
N GLY A 379 -12.08 1.06 4.24
CA GLY A 379 -12.25 1.14 2.79
C GLY A 379 -12.87 -0.12 2.20
N TRP A 380 -12.43 -1.30 2.66
CA TRP A 380 -13.03 -2.58 2.30
C TRP A 380 -14.49 -2.65 2.76
N ASN A 381 -14.79 -2.27 3.99
CA ASN A 381 -16.16 -2.22 4.50
C ASN A 381 -17.09 -1.36 3.62
N LEU A 382 -16.65 -0.14 3.29
CA LEU A 382 -17.39 0.77 2.40
C LEU A 382 -17.58 0.18 1.00
N PHE A 383 -16.55 -0.50 0.48
CA PHE A 383 -16.62 -1.19 -0.80
C PHE A 383 -17.68 -2.30 -0.80
N MET A 384 -17.74 -3.10 0.28
CA MET A 384 -18.78 -4.13 0.44
C MET A 384 -20.18 -3.52 0.59
N ALA A 385 -20.30 -2.34 1.19
CA ALA A 385 -21.55 -1.58 1.28
C ALA A 385 -21.96 -0.90 -0.04
N GLY A 386 -21.11 -0.92 -1.07
CA GLY A 386 -21.36 -0.26 -2.36
C GLY A 386 -21.08 1.25 -2.37
N GLN A 387 -20.48 1.80 -1.31
CA GLN A 387 -20.11 3.23 -1.19
C GLN A 387 -18.75 3.46 -1.86
N LEU A 388 -18.74 3.43 -3.19
CA LEU A 388 -17.51 3.35 -3.99
C LEU A 388 -16.59 4.57 -3.86
N ALA A 389 -17.15 5.78 -3.80
CA ALA A 389 -16.36 7.01 -3.74
C ALA A 389 -15.60 7.15 -2.41
N GLU A 390 -16.31 6.92 -1.30
CA GLU A 390 -15.73 6.92 0.05
C GLU A 390 -14.76 5.75 0.24
N ALA A 391 -15.09 4.58 -0.30
CA ALA A 391 -14.17 3.44 -0.31
C ALA A 391 -12.86 3.79 -1.02
N LEU A 392 -12.94 4.41 -2.20
CA LEU A 392 -11.76 4.83 -2.97
C LEU A 392 -10.91 5.84 -2.20
N GLN A 393 -11.54 6.79 -1.50
CA GLN A 393 -10.82 7.74 -0.65
C GLN A 393 -10.02 7.02 0.45
N MET A 394 -10.66 6.13 1.20
CA MET A 394 -10.01 5.39 2.30
C MET A 394 -8.89 4.48 1.82
N ILE A 395 -9.09 3.82 0.67
CA ILE A 395 -8.05 2.99 0.05
C ILE A 395 -6.86 3.84 -0.43
N ASN A 396 -7.10 5.03 -0.99
CA ASN A 396 -6.02 5.95 -1.34
C ASN A 396 -5.27 6.47 -0.11
N GLU A 397 -5.96 6.74 1.01
CA GLU A 397 -5.31 7.08 2.28
C GLU A 397 -4.45 5.93 2.81
N CYS A 398 -4.95 4.68 2.73
CA CYS A 398 -4.17 3.49 3.06
C CYS A 398 -2.88 3.41 2.21
N LEU A 399 -2.99 3.53 0.88
CA LEU A 399 -1.85 3.43 -0.03
C LEU A 399 -0.85 4.60 0.10
N LYS A 400 -1.28 5.76 0.63
CA LYS A 400 -0.34 6.84 1.01
C LYS A 400 0.51 6.47 2.22
N LEU A 401 -0.04 5.67 3.15
CA LEU A 401 0.63 5.24 4.38
C LEU A 401 1.48 3.98 4.17
N ASP A 402 0.96 3.03 3.39
CA ASP A 402 1.64 1.79 3.00
C ASP A 402 1.44 1.54 1.50
N PRO A 403 2.35 2.06 0.65
CA PRO A 403 2.27 1.87 -0.79
C PRO A 403 2.45 0.43 -1.25
N THR A 404 2.94 -0.48 -0.38
CA THR A 404 3.29 -1.86 -0.76
C THR A 404 2.16 -2.86 -0.52
N ARG A 405 1.04 -2.41 0.04
CA ARG A 405 -0.09 -3.28 0.38
C ARG A 405 -0.87 -3.72 -0.87
N ALA A 406 -0.53 -4.88 -1.43
CA ALA A 406 -1.14 -5.41 -2.64
C ALA A 406 -2.67 -5.50 -2.57
N ALA A 407 -3.20 -5.91 -1.41
CA ALA A 407 -4.64 -6.04 -1.17
C ALA A 407 -5.40 -4.70 -1.38
N ALA A 408 -4.81 -3.58 -0.95
CA ALA A 408 -5.37 -2.25 -1.16
C ALA A 408 -5.30 -1.83 -2.63
N GLY A 409 -4.19 -2.12 -3.33
CA GLY A 409 -4.06 -1.88 -4.77
C GLY A 409 -5.10 -2.65 -5.59
N ILE A 410 -5.28 -3.94 -5.31
CA ILE A 410 -6.29 -4.79 -5.95
C ILE A 410 -7.72 -4.31 -5.65
N THR A 411 -7.98 -3.90 -4.41
CA THR A 411 -9.28 -3.33 -4.02
C THR A 411 -9.55 -2.02 -4.77
N LYS A 412 -8.54 -1.14 -4.87
CA LYS A 412 -8.61 0.11 -5.66
C LYS A 412 -8.95 -0.18 -7.12
N LEU A 413 -8.35 -1.21 -7.70
CA LEU A 413 -8.59 -1.61 -9.07
C LEU A 413 -10.04 -2.08 -9.31
N TRP A 414 -10.58 -2.90 -8.40
CA TRP A 414 -12.00 -3.29 -8.44
C TRP A 414 -12.94 -2.09 -8.31
N ILE A 415 -12.67 -1.19 -7.37
CA ILE A 415 -13.48 0.02 -7.18
C ILE A 415 -13.44 0.88 -8.44
N THR A 416 -12.27 1.07 -9.05
CA THR A 416 -12.11 1.85 -10.29
C THR A 416 -12.92 1.24 -11.42
N TYR A 417 -12.86 -0.08 -11.61
CA TYR A 417 -13.66 -0.78 -12.61
C TYR A 417 -15.16 -0.57 -12.43
N TYR A 418 -15.66 -0.60 -11.19
CA TYR A 418 -17.09 -0.39 -10.92
C TYR A 418 -17.51 1.08 -10.97
N HIS A 419 -16.62 2.01 -10.63
CA HIS A 419 -16.96 3.41 -10.44
C HIS A 419 -16.73 4.26 -11.69
N THR A 420 -15.57 4.14 -12.33
CA THR A 420 -15.17 4.98 -13.47
C THR A 420 -15.09 4.20 -14.79
N GLY A 421 -15.01 2.87 -14.71
CA GLY A 421 -15.20 1.97 -15.84
C GLY A 421 -13.92 1.29 -16.33
N LEU A 422 -14.04 0.64 -17.49
CA LEU A 422 -13.04 -0.30 -18.00
C LEU A 422 -11.71 0.36 -18.39
N ASP A 423 -11.76 1.54 -19.00
CA ASP A 423 -10.57 2.22 -19.51
C ASP A 423 -9.64 2.70 -18.38
N ASP A 424 -10.23 3.29 -17.35
CA ASP A 424 -9.51 3.71 -16.15
C ASP A 424 -8.97 2.52 -15.37
N ALA A 425 -9.72 1.42 -15.28
CA ALA A 425 -9.26 0.21 -14.64
C ALA A 425 -8.05 -0.39 -15.37
N ILE A 426 -8.04 -0.42 -16.70
CA ILE A 426 -6.88 -0.90 -17.48
C ILE A 426 -5.65 -0.02 -17.20
N ARG A 427 -5.81 1.31 -17.26
CA ARG A 427 -4.73 2.26 -16.97
C ARG A 427 -4.16 2.08 -15.56
N LEU A 428 -5.03 2.01 -14.56
CA LEU A 428 -4.62 1.78 -13.17
C LEU A 428 -3.93 0.41 -12.99
N GLY A 429 -4.41 -0.62 -13.68
CA GLY A 429 -3.78 -1.93 -13.66
C GLY A 429 -2.34 -1.89 -14.16
N ASP A 430 -2.08 -1.16 -15.25
CA ASP A 430 -0.73 -0.94 -15.77
C ASP A 430 0.15 -0.14 -14.79
N GLU A 431 -0.38 0.91 -14.17
CA GLU A 431 0.32 1.67 -13.13
C GLU A 431 0.72 0.77 -11.95
N LEU A 432 -0.21 -0.01 -11.40
CA LEU A 432 0.05 -0.92 -10.27
C LEU A 432 1.11 -1.98 -10.62
N ARG A 433 1.08 -2.50 -11.85
CA ARG A 433 2.05 -3.47 -12.34
C ARG A 433 3.46 -2.89 -12.42
N THR A 434 3.60 -1.63 -12.87
CA THR A 434 4.91 -0.95 -12.96
C THR A 434 5.51 -0.56 -11.61
N GLN A 435 4.70 -0.46 -10.56
CA GLN A 435 5.16 0.02 -9.26
C GLN A 435 5.65 -1.11 -8.35
N HIS A 436 4.78 -2.05 -7.99
CA HIS A 436 5.09 -3.06 -6.96
C HIS A 436 4.32 -4.37 -7.10
N LEU A 437 3.46 -4.54 -8.11
CA LEU A 437 2.63 -5.74 -8.32
C LEU A 437 2.89 -6.44 -9.66
N GLN A 438 4.11 -6.33 -10.20
CA GLN A 438 4.46 -6.80 -11.54
C GLN A 438 3.98 -8.23 -11.82
N ASP A 439 4.26 -9.15 -10.90
CA ASP A 439 4.00 -10.59 -11.08
C ASP A 439 2.79 -11.07 -10.25
N ASN A 440 1.95 -10.17 -9.74
CA ASN A 440 0.81 -10.58 -8.90
C ASN A 440 -0.29 -11.24 -9.76
N PRO A 441 -0.61 -12.54 -9.56
CA PRO A 441 -1.51 -13.29 -10.45
C PRO A 441 -2.96 -12.79 -10.40
N ILE A 442 -3.39 -12.16 -9.30
CA ILE A 442 -4.74 -11.59 -9.21
C ILE A 442 -4.83 -10.35 -10.10
N LEU A 443 -3.86 -9.45 -9.99
CA LEU A 443 -3.78 -8.25 -10.84
C LEU A 443 -3.76 -8.65 -12.31
N LEU A 444 -2.89 -9.61 -12.67
CA LEU A 444 -2.81 -10.12 -14.03
C LEU A 444 -4.15 -10.70 -14.49
N SER A 445 -4.83 -11.53 -13.67
CA SER A 445 -6.14 -12.10 -14.03
C SER A 445 -7.20 -11.03 -14.27
N MET A 446 -7.21 -9.95 -13.48
CA MET A 446 -8.13 -8.83 -13.65
C MET A 446 -7.83 -8.08 -14.94
N GLN A 447 -6.56 -7.80 -15.24
CA GLN A 447 -6.15 -7.17 -16.50
C GLN A 447 -6.49 -8.04 -17.72
N VAL A 448 -6.29 -9.37 -17.63
CA VAL A 448 -6.70 -10.33 -18.69
C VAL A 448 -8.21 -10.22 -18.95
N MET A 449 -9.02 -10.20 -17.89
CA MET A 449 -10.47 -10.02 -17.99
C MET A 449 -10.82 -8.66 -18.61
N PHE A 450 -10.20 -7.57 -18.14
CA PHE A 450 -10.48 -6.22 -18.65
C PHE A 450 -10.09 -6.05 -20.12
N LEU A 451 -8.92 -6.54 -20.52
CA LEU A 451 -8.47 -6.51 -21.90
C LEU A 451 -9.40 -7.34 -22.80
N SER A 452 -9.88 -8.49 -22.31
CA SER A 452 -10.82 -9.32 -23.06
C SER A 452 -12.18 -8.65 -23.23
N LEU A 453 -12.69 -7.99 -22.19
CA LEU A 453 -13.91 -7.16 -22.26
C LEU A 453 -13.76 -6.00 -23.25
N LYS A 454 -12.56 -5.44 -23.39
CA LYS A 454 -12.25 -4.37 -24.35
C LYS A 454 -12.02 -4.88 -25.79
N GLY A 455 -12.04 -6.19 -26.02
CA GLY A 455 -11.76 -6.80 -27.33
C GLY A 455 -10.26 -6.93 -27.66
N LYS A 456 -9.36 -6.64 -26.72
CA LYS A 456 -7.90 -6.77 -26.88
C LYS A 456 -7.42 -8.19 -26.60
N HIS A 457 -7.98 -9.17 -27.32
CA HIS A 457 -7.83 -10.60 -27.04
C HIS A 457 -6.38 -11.12 -27.13
N GLU A 458 -5.58 -10.65 -28.09
CA GLU A 458 -4.18 -11.07 -28.19
C GLU A 458 -3.35 -10.67 -26.97
N LEU A 459 -3.51 -9.41 -26.52
CA LEU A 459 -2.82 -8.92 -25.31
C LEU A 459 -3.29 -9.68 -24.06
N ALA A 460 -4.59 -9.95 -23.96
CA ALA A 460 -5.14 -10.76 -22.87
C ALA A 460 -4.54 -12.18 -22.84
N ARG A 461 -4.38 -12.83 -24.00
CA ARG A 461 -3.76 -14.17 -24.08
C ARG A 461 -2.28 -14.17 -23.73
N LEU A 462 -1.54 -13.14 -24.12
CA LEU A 462 -0.13 -13.00 -23.74
C LEU A 462 -0.01 -12.85 -22.22
N LEU A 463 -0.82 -11.99 -21.63
CA LEU A 463 -0.81 -11.74 -20.19
C LEU A 463 -1.24 -12.97 -19.38
N ALA A 464 -2.22 -13.74 -19.88
CA ALA A 464 -2.67 -14.97 -19.23
C ALA A 464 -1.56 -16.04 -19.10
N LYS A 465 -0.58 -16.05 -20.03
CA LYS A 465 0.56 -16.98 -19.99
C LYS A 465 1.58 -16.65 -18.90
N GLU A 466 1.57 -15.43 -18.36
CA GLU A 466 2.43 -15.02 -17.25
C GLU A 466 1.92 -15.59 -15.91
N ILE A 467 0.66 -16.02 -15.84
CA ILE A 467 0.06 -16.60 -14.63
C ILE A 467 0.46 -18.07 -14.51
N SER A 468 1.14 -18.40 -13.42
CA SER A 468 1.53 -19.79 -13.13
C SER A 468 0.31 -20.68 -12.89
N SER A 469 0.32 -21.89 -13.45
CA SER A 469 -0.82 -22.82 -13.39
C SER A 469 -1.27 -23.18 -11.97
N HIS A 470 -0.34 -23.25 -11.02
CA HIS A 470 -0.63 -23.55 -9.61
C HIS A 470 -1.33 -22.41 -8.85
N GLU A 471 -1.34 -21.19 -9.41
CA GLU A 471 -2.04 -20.03 -8.84
C GLU A 471 -3.49 -19.92 -9.36
N ILE A 472 -3.88 -20.73 -10.36
CA ILE A 472 -5.20 -20.63 -10.99
C ILE A 472 -6.26 -21.27 -10.08
N THR A 473 -6.86 -20.46 -9.22
CA THR A 473 -7.93 -20.85 -8.31
C THR A 473 -8.83 -19.66 -7.97
N GLY A 474 -10.02 -19.93 -7.44
CA GLY A 474 -10.98 -18.92 -6.99
C GLY A 474 -11.20 -17.80 -8.02
N LEU A 475 -10.97 -16.56 -7.61
CA LEU A 475 -11.15 -15.37 -8.44
C LEU A 475 -10.31 -15.37 -9.73
N ILE A 476 -9.09 -15.93 -9.70
CA ILE A 476 -8.22 -15.99 -10.89
C ILE A 476 -8.86 -16.90 -11.94
N ALA A 477 -9.32 -18.10 -11.53
CA ALA A 477 -10.01 -19.02 -12.41
C ALA A 477 -11.27 -18.38 -13.02
N ILE A 478 -12.08 -17.69 -12.19
CA ILE A 478 -13.29 -17.00 -12.63
C ILE A 478 -12.98 -15.96 -13.72
N ASN A 479 -11.95 -15.12 -13.49
CA ASN A 479 -11.55 -14.08 -14.42
C ASN A 479 -11.03 -14.66 -15.75
N LEU A 480 -10.22 -15.71 -15.69
CA LEU A 480 -9.67 -16.36 -16.88
C LEU A 480 -10.75 -17.06 -17.71
N LEU A 481 -11.67 -17.80 -17.07
CA LEU A 481 -12.80 -18.44 -17.75
C LEU A 481 -13.71 -17.40 -18.42
N TYR A 482 -13.98 -16.28 -17.74
CA TYR A 482 -14.77 -15.21 -18.34
C TYR A 482 -14.03 -14.54 -19.51
N ALA A 483 -12.71 -14.35 -19.39
CA ALA A 483 -11.87 -13.83 -20.46
C ALA A 483 -11.86 -14.75 -21.69
N GLU A 484 -11.80 -16.07 -21.50
CA GLU A 484 -11.92 -17.05 -22.58
C GLU A 484 -13.29 -16.99 -23.26
N TYR A 485 -14.37 -16.83 -22.49
CA TYR A 485 -15.71 -16.65 -23.04
C TYR A 485 -15.81 -15.41 -23.93
N CYS A 486 -15.22 -14.28 -23.52
CA CYS A 486 -15.16 -13.08 -24.35
C CYS A 486 -14.39 -13.30 -25.67
N GLN A 487 -13.48 -14.26 -25.73
CA GLN A 487 -12.69 -14.56 -26.93
C GLN A 487 -13.38 -15.57 -27.84
N ASN A 488 -13.94 -16.64 -27.28
CA ASN A 488 -14.66 -17.67 -28.01
C ASN A 488 -15.67 -18.35 -27.07
N SER A 489 -16.93 -17.92 -27.16
CA SER A 489 -18.00 -18.41 -26.29
C SER A 489 -18.26 -19.91 -26.45
N GLU A 490 -18.27 -20.44 -27.67
CA GLU A 490 -18.56 -21.87 -27.92
C GLU A 490 -17.50 -22.78 -27.28
N ARG A 491 -16.23 -22.38 -27.36
CA ARG A 491 -15.12 -23.14 -26.77
C ARG A 491 -15.08 -23.04 -25.26
N ALA A 492 -15.41 -21.89 -24.67
CA ALA A 492 -15.30 -21.66 -23.23
C ALA A 492 -16.46 -22.27 -22.42
N LEU A 493 -17.67 -22.35 -23.01
CA LEU A 493 -18.87 -22.78 -22.29
C LEU A 493 -18.76 -24.17 -21.61
N PRO A 494 -18.18 -25.21 -22.23
CA PRO A 494 -17.99 -26.50 -21.55
C PRO A 494 -17.13 -26.39 -20.30
N ALA A 495 -15.99 -25.69 -20.38
CA ALA A 495 -15.08 -25.50 -19.26
C ALA A 495 -15.72 -24.66 -18.12
N ILE A 496 -16.53 -23.65 -18.47
CA ILE A 496 -17.27 -22.86 -17.48
C ILE A 496 -18.30 -23.73 -16.74
N LYS A 497 -19.04 -24.59 -17.45
CA LYS A 497 -20.03 -25.48 -16.84
C LYS A 497 -19.35 -26.49 -15.91
N GLU A 498 -18.27 -27.10 -16.36
CA GLU A 498 -17.47 -28.02 -15.54
C GLU A 498 -16.94 -27.33 -14.27
N PHE A 499 -16.41 -26.11 -14.41
CA PHE A 499 -15.97 -25.31 -13.26
C PHE A 499 -17.11 -25.03 -12.28
N LEU A 500 -18.27 -24.56 -12.78
CA LEU A 500 -19.44 -24.32 -11.93
C LEU A 500 -19.90 -25.60 -11.23
N GLU A 501 -19.97 -26.73 -11.92
CA GLU A 501 -20.36 -28.03 -11.33
C GLU A 501 -19.39 -28.50 -10.23
N SER A 502 -18.12 -28.11 -10.30
CA SER A 502 -17.11 -28.44 -9.27
C SER A 502 -17.21 -27.59 -7.99
N GLU A 503 -17.90 -26.44 -8.05
CA GLU A 503 -18.03 -25.51 -6.93
C GLU A 503 -19.08 -25.99 -5.92
N GLN A 504 -18.66 -26.29 -4.69
CA GLN A 504 -19.52 -26.88 -3.66
C GLN A 504 -20.57 -25.91 -3.08
N ASN A 505 -20.47 -24.60 -3.35
CA ASN A 505 -21.31 -23.56 -2.76
C ASN A 505 -21.70 -22.45 -3.76
N ILE A 506 -22.10 -22.82 -4.98
CA ILE A 506 -22.50 -21.84 -6.02
C ILE A 506 -23.58 -20.89 -5.50
N ASP A 507 -24.60 -21.43 -4.84
CA ASP A 507 -25.76 -20.69 -4.34
C ASP A 507 -25.41 -19.65 -3.26
N ASN A 508 -24.20 -19.69 -2.69
CA ASN A 508 -23.69 -18.74 -1.69
C ASN A 508 -22.55 -17.85 -2.21
N ASN A 509 -22.25 -17.91 -3.51
CA ASN A 509 -21.16 -17.14 -4.12
C ASN A 509 -21.63 -16.20 -5.23
N PRO A 510 -22.01 -14.96 -4.90
CA PRO A 510 -22.44 -13.98 -5.91
C PRO A 510 -21.35 -13.63 -6.95
N GLY A 511 -20.07 -13.92 -6.67
CA GLY A 511 -18.99 -13.73 -7.63
C GLY A 511 -19.02 -14.68 -8.83
N LEU A 512 -19.81 -15.75 -8.77
CA LEU A 512 -20.03 -16.67 -9.88
C LEU A 512 -21.15 -16.22 -10.82
N LEU A 513 -21.95 -15.20 -10.45
CA LEU A 513 -23.07 -14.72 -11.27
C LEU A 513 -22.67 -14.40 -12.73
N PRO A 514 -21.50 -13.79 -13.02
CA PRO A 514 -21.10 -13.55 -14.41
C PRO A 514 -20.92 -14.85 -15.21
N LEU A 515 -20.39 -15.91 -14.59
CA LEU A 515 -20.23 -17.22 -15.22
C LEU A 515 -21.57 -17.95 -15.35
N VAL A 516 -22.41 -17.90 -14.32
CA VAL A 516 -23.77 -18.49 -14.34
C VAL A 516 -24.60 -17.85 -15.45
N LEU A 517 -24.54 -16.52 -15.61
CA LEU A 517 -25.26 -15.79 -16.64
C LEU A 517 -24.88 -16.26 -18.05
N VAL A 518 -23.59 -16.46 -18.32
CA VAL A 518 -23.14 -16.89 -19.65
C VAL A 518 -23.35 -18.39 -19.89
N ALA A 519 -23.24 -19.23 -18.86
CA ALA A 519 -23.32 -20.69 -18.99
C ALA A 519 -24.74 -21.25 -18.96
N HIS A 520 -25.61 -20.67 -18.13
CA HIS A 520 -26.96 -21.16 -17.85
C HIS A 520 -28.07 -20.19 -18.30
N GLY A 521 -27.70 -18.98 -18.74
CA GLY A 521 -28.62 -17.98 -19.26
C GLY A 521 -29.28 -17.13 -18.18
N GLU A 522 -30.05 -16.15 -18.66
CA GLU A 522 -30.62 -15.07 -17.86
C GLU A 522 -31.63 -15.55 -16.80
N VAL A 523 -32.48 -16.52 -17.15
CA VAL A 523 -33.53 -17.02 -16.23
C VAL A 523 -32.94 -17.61 -14.94
N ILE A 524 -31.88 -18.40 -15.07
CA ILE A 524 -31.23 -19.03 -13.90
C ILE A 524 -30.46 -17.97 -13.10
N ALA A 525 -29.73 -17.09 -13.79
CA ALA A 525 -28.98 -16.01 -13.15
C ALA A 525 -29.90 -15.01 -12.42
N GLU A 526 -31.06 -14.66 -12.98
CA GLU A 526 -32.07 -13.81 -12.34
C GLU A 526 -32.63 -14.43 -11.07
N LYS A 527 -32.89 -15.74 -11.07
CA LYS A 527 -33.38 -16.45 -9.88
C LYS A 527 -32.36 -16.35 -8.75
N MET A 528 -31.10 -16.61 -9.06
CA MET A 528 -29.97 -16.52 -8.12
C MET A 528 -29.76 -15.08 -7.63
N TRP A 529 -29.84 -14.10 -8.53
CA TRP A 529 -29.78 -12.67 -8.20
C TRP A 529 -30.89 -12.25 -7.22
N LYS A 530 -32.15 -12.65 -7.49
CA LYS A 530 -33.30 -12.37 -6.61
C LYS A 530 -33.13 -13.04 -5.24
N GLN A 531 -32.60 -14.25 -5.20
CA GLN A 531 -32.30 -14.95 -3.94
C GLN A 531 -31.31 -14.13 -3.09
N PHE A 532 -30.16 -13.75 -3.64
CA PHE A 532 -29.17 -12.97 -2.89
C PHE A 532 -29.69 -11.61 -2.41
N LYS A 533 -30.52 -10.95 -3.22
CA LYS A 533 -31.16 -9.69 -2.86
C LYS A 533 -32.12 -9.87 -1.68
N ASN A 534 -32.89 -10.97 -1.66
CA ASN A 534 -33.84 -11.27 -0.59
C ASN A 534 -33.14 -11.68 0.72
N GLU A 535 -31.98 -12.32 0.63
CA GLU A 535 -31.18 -12.74 1.80
C GLU A 535 -30.34 -11.59 2.40
N ASP A 536 -30.43 -10.37 1.86
CA ASP A 536 -29.54 -9.23 2.17
C ASP A 536 -28.06 -9.61 2.20
N ASN A 537 -27.64 -10.46 1.24
CA ASN A 537 -26.29 -10.99 1.20
C ASN A 537 -25.29 -9.84 0.99
N ILE A 538 -24.44 -9.56 1.97
CA ILE A 538 -23.49 -8.43 1.87
C ILE A 538 -22.47 -8.62 0.75
N TRP A 539 -22.09 -9.86 0.44
CA TRP A 539 -21.19 -10.14 -0.66
C TRP A 539 -21.84 -9.79 -1.99
N PHE A 540 -23.17 -9.91 -2.09
CA PHE A 540 -23.92 -9.54 -3.28
C PHE A 540 -23.97 -8.03 -3.52
N LYS A 541 -23.99 -7.19 -2.48
CA LYS A 541 -23.97 -5.71 -2.63
C LYS A 541 -22.77 -5.21 -3.42
N ARG A 542 -21.61 -5.84 -3.25
CA ARG A 542 -20.42 -5.60 -4.08
C ARG A 542 -20.68 -5.96 -5.55
N TRP A 543 -21.19 -7.16 -5.81
CA TRP A 543 -21.38 -7.68 -7.18
C TRP A 543 -22.54 -7.02 -7.92
N ILE A 544 -23.47 -6.39 -7.21
CA ILE A 544 -24.53 -5.58 -7.82
C ILE A 544 -23.94 -4.46 -8.68
N GLN A 545 -22.71 -4.01 -8.38
CA GLN A 545 -22.00 -2.97 -9.11
C GLN A 545 -21.24 -3.49 -10.34
N ASP A 546 -21.12 -4.80 -10.55
CA ASP A 546 -20.38 -5.37 -11.67
C ASP A 546 -21.05 -5.03 -13.02
N PRO A 547 -20.35 -4.35 -13.96
CA PRO A 547 -20.86 -4.03 -15.29
C PRO A 547 -21.30 -5.24 -16.11
N ARG A 548 -20.74 -6.43 -15.85
CA ARG A 548 -21.10 -7.68 -16.56
C ARG A 548 -22.52 -8.15 -16.23
N LEU A 549 -23.08 -7.68 -15.12
CA LEU A 549 -24.40 -8.09 -14.60
C LEU A 549 -25.49 -7.04 -14.85
N VAL A 550 -25.23 -6.01 -15.67
CA VAL A 550 -26.20 -4.93 -15.94
C VAL A 550 -27.54 -5.46 -16.47
N LYS A 551 -27.55 -6.59 -17.18
CA LYS A 551 -28.80 -7.22 -17.67
C LYS A 551 -29.72 -7.71 -16.56
N LEU A 552 -29.18 -8.01 -15.37
CA LEU A 552 -29.94 -8.56 -14.23
C LEU A 552 -30.45 -7.47 -13.28
N ARG A 553 -30.06 -6.20 -13.48
CA ARG A 553 -30.48 -5.06 -12.67
C ARG A 553 -31.82 -4.54 -13.16
#